data_AF-A0A143WZZ6-F1
#
_entry.id   AF-A0A143WZZ6-F1
#
_cell.length_a   1.000
_cell.length_b   1.000
_cell.length_c   1.000
_cell.angle_alpha   90.00
_cell.angle_beta   90.00
_cell.angle_gamma   90.00
#
_symmetry.space_group_name_H-M   'P 1'
#
loop_
_entity.id
_entity.type
_entity.pdbx_description
1 polymer ?
#
loop_
_entity_poly.entity_id
_entity_poly.type
_entity_poly.pdbx_seq_one_letter_code
_entity_poly.pdbx_strand_id
1 'polypeptide(L)' 'MERKRQGTLVYDEESGRYDIRFSMERYYGGLHCGECFDVLIGSRWVPTRIEMDDRWYLVGVKTDQLAGLRVRM' A
#
# COMPACT_ATOMS: atom_id res chain seq x y z
N MET A 1 17.94 5.85 -12.06
CA MET A 1 16.60 5.71 -11.45
C MET A 1 16.70 4.63 -10.40
N GLU A 2 16.38 4.94 -9.15
CA GLU A 2 16.41 3.95 -8.08
C GLU A 2 15.31 2.89 -8.32
N ARG A 3 15.62 1.63 -8.03
CA ARG A 3 14.67 0.53 -8.24
C ARG A 3 13.63 0.58 -7.12
N LYS A 4 12.37 0.91 -7.45
CA LYS A 4 11.25 0.87 -6.49
C LYS A 4 11.25 -0.46 -5.73
N ARG A 5 11.13 -0.40 -4.40
CA ARG A 5 11.09 -1.56 -3.51
C ARG A 5 9.69 -2.14 -3.53
N GLN A 6 9.59 -3.44 -3.73
CA GLN A 6 8.32 -4.15 -3.72
C GLN A 6 8.01 -4.64 -2.32
N GLY A 7 6.73 -4.61 -1.96
CA GLY A 7 6.25 -5.10 -0.68
C GLY A 7 4.81 -5.58 -0.77
N THR A 8 4.27 -5.90 0.39
CA THR A 8 2.86 -6.25 0.56
C THR A 8 2.21 -5.22 1.47
N LEU A 9 1.05 -4.71 1.05
CA LEU A 9 0.24 -3.83 1.88
C LEU A 9 -0.36 -4.67 3.02
N VAL A 10 -0.16 -4.23 4.26
CA VAL A 10 -0.62 -4.93 5.48
C VAL A 10 -1.34 -3.95 6.38
N TYR A 11 -2.35 -4.41 7.12
CA TYR A 11 -3.02 -3.59 8.11
C TYR A 11 -2.36 -3.83 9.47
N ASP A 12 -1.93 -2.75 10.12
CA ASP A 12 -1.44 -2.77 11.49
C ASP A 12 -2.60 -2.39 12.44
N GLU A 13 -3.05 -3.36 13.23
CA GLU A 13 -4.14 -3.18 14.18
C GLU A 13 -3.75 -2.28 15.36
N GLU A 14 -2.46 -2.19 15.71
CA GLU A 14 -1.99 -1.37 16.82
C GLU A 14 -2.11 0.12 16.49
N SER A 15 -1.67 0.54 15.30
CA SER A 15 -1.77 1.93 14.86
C SER A 15 -3.08 2.26 14.13
N GLY A 16 -3.84 1.25 13.69
CA GLY A 16 -5.04 1.42 12.86
C GLY A 16 -4.73 1.91 11.45
N ARG A 17 -3.51 1.67 10.95
CA ARG A 17 -3.02 2.16 9.66
C ARG A 17 -2.63 1.00 8.75
N TYR A 18 -2.66 1.26 7.46
CA TYR A 18 -1.96 0.39 6.51
C TYR A 18 -0.45 0.69 6.53
N ASP A 19 0.34 -0.33 6.26
CA ASP A 19 1.80 -0.25 6.14
C ASP A 19 2.26 -1.12 4.96
N ILE A 20 3.52 -0.99 4.54
CA ILE A 20 4.13 -1.80 3.49
C ILE A 20 5.22 -2.66 4.10
N ARG A 21 5.02 -3.98 4.09
CA ARG A 21 6.06 -4.95 4.46
C ARG A 21 6.92 -5.32 3.26
N PHE A 22 8.19 -4.93 3.27
CA PHE A 22 9.15 -5.23 2.20
C PHE A 22 9.87 -6.57 2.39
N SER A 23 10.09 -6.98 3.64
CA SER A 23 10.67 -8.28 4.02
C SER A 23 10.19 -8.67 5.43
N MET A 24 10.72 -9.76 6.02
CA MET A 24 10.28 -10.24 7.34
C MET A 24 10.37 -9.17 8.45
N GLU A 25 11.44 -8.36 8.43
CA GLU A 25 11.74 -7.38 9.50
C GLU A 25 11.70 -5.93 9.00
N ARG A 26 11.37 -5.70 7.72
CA ARG A 26 11.42 -4.38 7.11
C ARG A 26 10.04 -3.89 6.70
N TYR A 27 9.61 -2.82 7.35
CA TYR A 27 8.34 -2.15 7.15
C TYR A 27 8.58 -0.69 6.71
N TYR A 28 7.55 -0.05 6.17
CA TYR A 28 7.62 1.36 5.79
C TYR A 28 7.48 2.27 7.02
N GLY A 29 6.64 1.88 7.98
CA GLY A 29 6.41 2.63 9.22
C GLY A 29 5.03 3.28 9.30
N GLY A 30 4.05 2.72 8.60
CA GLY A 30 2.68 3.22 8.56
C GLY A 30 2.47 4.27 7.48
N LEU A 31 1.36 4.15 6.76
CA LEU A 31 0.98 5.04 5.68
C LEU A 31 0.07 6.16 6.19
N HIS A 32 0.21 7.32 5.55
CA HIS A 32 -0.62 8.50 5.73
C HIS A 32 -1.43 8.80 4.47
N CYS A 33 -2.55 9.51 4.67
CA CYS A 33 -3.34 10.05 3.57
C CYS A 33 -2.44 10.88 2.64
N GLY A 34 -2.63 10.69 1.34
CA GLY A 34 -1.86 11.38 0.31
C GLY A 34 -0.62 10.64 -0.19
N GLU A 35 -0.18 9.58 0.51
CA GLU A 35 1.00 8.83 0.08
C GLU A 35 0.73 7.99 -1.18
N CYS A 36 1.70 8.00 -2.10
CA CYS A 36 1.56 7.40 -3.43
C CYS A 36 2.49 6.19 -3.59
N PHE A 37 1.96 5.13 -4.19
CA PHE A 37 2.70 3.91 -4.55
C PHE A 37 2.02 3.25 -5.75
N ASP A 38 2.63 2.23 -6.34
CA ASP A 38 1.97 1.46 -7.39
C ASP A 38 1.46 0.12 -6.85
N VAL A 39 0.26 -0.30 -7.26
CA VAL A 39 -0.31 -1.63 -6.99
C VAL A 39 -0.12 -2.51 -8.21
N LEU A 40 0.25 -3.78 -8.01
CA LEU A 40 0.30 -4.76 -9.10
C LEU A 40 -1.11 -5.30 -9.40
N ILE A 41 -1.64 -4.99 -10.58
CA ILE A 41 -2.92 -5.49 -11.09
C ILE A 41 -2.65 -6.28 -12.37
N GLY A 42 -2.87 -7.60 -12.31
CA GLY A 42 -2.41 -8.52 -13.35
C GLY A 42 -0.89 -8.46 -13.50
N SER A 43 -0.41 -7.98 -14.65
CA SER A 43 1.02 -7.79 -14.93
C SER A 43 1.46 -6.32 -14.95
N ARG A 44 0.59 -5.39 -14.54
CA ARG A 44 0.81 -3.94 -14.64
C ARG A 44 0.87 -3.28 -13.27
N TRP A 45 1.77 -2.32 -13.14
CA TRP A 45 1.86 -1.44 -11.98
C TRP A 45 0.96 -0.22 -12.21
N VAL A 46 -0.06 -0.08 -11.39
CA VAL A 46 -1.05 1.00 -11.46
C VAL A 46 -0.78 2.00 -10.33
N PRO A 47 -0.52 3.29 -10.63
CA PRO A 47 -0.30 4.28 -9.59
C PRO A 47 -1.57 4.50 -8.78
N THR A 48 -1.43 4.62 -7.47
CA THR A 48 -2.52 4.92 -6.56
C THR A 48 -2.06 5.92 -5.50
N ARG A 49 -3.04 6.48 -4.80
CA ARG A 49 -2.85 7.24 -3.57
C ARG A 49 -3.71 6.64 -2.48
N ILE A 50 -3.15 6.41 -1.30
CA ILE A 50 -3.92 5.93 -0.16
C ILE A 50 -4.57 7.12 0.55
N GLU A 51 -5.83 6.95 0.94
CA GLU A 51 -6.64 7.95 1.64
C GLU A 51 -7.47 7.25 2.72
N MET A 52 -7.97 8.04 3.67
CA MET A 52 -8.85 7.60 4.74
C MET A 52 -10.10 8.47 4.74
N ASP A 53 -11.25 7.82 4.79
CA ASP A 53 -12.56 8.42 5.12
C ASP A 53 -13.17 7.56 6.25
N ASP A 54 -14.38 7.01 6.08
CA ASP A 54 -14.93 5.99 6.99
C ASP A 54 -14.06 4.71 7.05
N ARG A 55 -13.33 4.42 5.96
CA ARG A 55 -12.35 3.33 5.88
C ARG A 55 -11.19 3.72 4.98
N TRP A 56 -10.05 3.03 5.13
CA TRP A 56 -8.91 3.19 4.24
C TRP A 56 -9.26 2.73 2.82
N TYR A 57 -8.89 3.52 1.82
CA TYR A 57 -9.15 3.22 0.42
C TYR A 57 -8.03 3.72 -0.50
N LEU A 58 -8.07 3.23 -1.75
CA LEU A 58 -7.10 3.54 -2.78
C LEU A 58 -7.74 4.37 -3.90
N VAL A 59 -7.20 5.55 -4.16
CA VAL A 59 -7.65 6.41 -5.27
C VAL A 59 -7.14 5.82 -6.59
N GLY A 60 -8.06 5.45 -7.48
CA GLY A 60 -7.75 4.89 -8.79
C GLY A 60 -7.69 3.36 -8.84
N VAL A 61 -7.78 2.67 -7.69
CA VAL A 61 -7.86 1.20 -7.61
C VAL A 61 -9.14 0.82 -6.85
N LYS A 62 -10.10 0.21 -7.55
CA LYS A 62 -11.36 -0.25 -6.96
C LYS A 62 -11.18 -1.64 -6.33
N THR A 63 -11.14 -1.70 -5.00
CA THR A 63 -11.08 -2.94 -4.22
C THR A 63 -11.56 -2.67 -2.79
N ASP A 64 -12.21 -3.66 -2.19
CA ASP A 64 -12.56 -3.66 -0.76
C ASP A 64 -11.52 -4.42 0.08
N GLN A 65 -10.52 -5.03 -0.55
CA GLN A 65 -9.44 -5.78 0.10
C GLN A 65 -8.10 -5.09 -0.22
N LEU A 66 -7.58 -4.35 0.76
CA LEU A 66 -6.28 -3.65 0.67
C LEU A 66 -5.15 -4.55 1.17
N ALA A 67 -5.36 -5.27 2.28
CA ALA A 67 -4.36 -6.18 2.83
C ALA A 67 -4.02 -7.29 1.82
N GLY A 68 -2.73 -7.59 1.67
CA GLY A 68 -2.22 -8.59 0.75
C GLY A 68 -1.93 -8.06 -0.67
N LEU A 69 -2.31 -6.83 -1.01
CA LEU A 69 -1.96 -6.24 -2.30
C LEU A 69 -0.44 -6.11 -2.43
N ARG A 70 0.10 -6.58 -3.56
CA ARG A 70 1.51 -6.37 -3.90
C ARG A 70 1.70 -4.95 -4.41
N VAL A 71 2.62 -4.23 -3.79
CA VAL A 71 2.88 -2.81 -4.07
C VAL A 71 4.35 -2.55 -4.36
N ARG A 72 4.66 -1.36 -4.88
CA ARG A 72 6.04 -0.86 -4.94
C ARG A 72 6.12 0.64 -4.66
N MET A 73 7.17 1.02 -3.94
CA MET A 73 7.52 2.40 -3.60
C MET A 73 8.97 2.68 -3.94
#